data_AF-A0A2C6C2X7-F1
#
_entry.id   AF-A0A2C6C2X7-F1
#
_cell.length_a   1.000
_cell.length_b   1.000
_cell.length_c   1.000
_cell.angle_alpha   90.00
_cell.angle_beta   90.00
_cell.angle_gamma   90.00
#
_symmetry.space_group_name_H-M   'P 1'
#
loop_
_entity.id
_entity.type
_entity.pdbx_description
1 polymer ?
#
loop_
_entity_poly.entity_id
_entity_poly.type
_entity_poly.pdbx_seq_one_letter_code
_entity_poly.pdbx_strand_id
1 'polypeptide(L)'
;MIWEKLKSRRNFVEKDFIELRDSVEELISVIEKYKDMRKDSDGYIRELKKFLEEVNLTLEEKKITDSELKNLNSLGESYFNSHINSISEYGVYDKNDLEKTNKANREITVVIERLKKILYKITEKIDYYIS
;
A
#
# COMPACT_ATOMS: atom_id res chain seq x y z
N MET A 1 -24.22 -18.03 -14.49
CA MET A 1 -23.02 -18.52 -13.77
C MET A 1 -21.79 -17.60 -13.96
N ILE A 2 -21.46 -17.14 -15.17
CA ILE A 2 -20.35 -16.18 -15.41
C ILE A 2 -20.59 -14.84 -14.69
N TRP A 3 -21.80 -14.31 -14.73
CA TRP A 3 -22.15 -13.06 -14.05
C TRP A 3 -21.95 -13.10 -12.52
N GLU A 4 -22.35 -14.20 -11.87
CA GLU A 4 -22.11 -14.43 -10.43
C GLU A 4 -20.61 -14.55 -10.12
N LYS A 5 -19.83 -15.22 -10.96
CA LYS A 5 -18.36 -15.27 -10.86
C LYS A 5 -17.70 -13.89 -11.04
N LEU A 6 -18.20 -13.07 -11.97
CA LEU A 6 -17.69 -11.71 -12.19
C LEU A 6 -18.07 -10.77 -11.03
N LYS A 7 -19.29 -10.92 -10.50
CA LYS A 7 -19.78 -10.15 -9.36
C LYS A 7 -19.04 -10.52 -8.06
N SER A 8 -18.73 -11.80 -7.85
CA SER A 8 -17.88 -12.23 -6.74
C SER A 8 -16.44 -11.74 -6.90
N ARG A 9 -15.86 -11.77 -8.10
CA ARG A 9 -14.53 -11.19 -8.40
C ARG A 9 -14.47 -9.69 -8.08
N ARG A 10 -15.48 -8.94 -8.50
CA ARG A 10 -15.59 -7.48 -8.26
C ARG A 10 -15.60 -7.16 -6.77
N ASN A 11 -16.48 -7.81 -6.00
CA ASN A 11 -16.59 -7.61 -4.55
C ASN A 11 -15.37 -8.14 -3.77
N PHE A 12 -14.68 -9.15 -4.30
CA PHE A 12 -13.53 -9.80 -3.66
C PHE A 12 -12.30 -8.90 -3.63
N VAL A 13 -12.05 -8.15 -4.70
CA VAL A 13 -10.89 -7.27 -4.83
C VAL A 13 -11.17 -5.88 -4.23
N GLU A 14 -12.39 -5.37 -4.39
CA GLU A 14 -12.76 -4.02 -3.95
C GLU A 14 -12.54 -3.79 -2.44
N LYS A 15 -12.89 -4.75 -1.58
CA LYS A 15 -12.69 -4.61 -0.13
C LYS A 15 -11.21 -4.54 0.25
N ASP A 16 -10.37 -5.37 -0.37
CA ASP A 16 -8.95 -5.40 -0.03
C ASP A 16 -8.22 -4.15 -0.56
N PHE A 17 -8.64 -3.62 -1.72
CA PHE A 17 -8.12 -2.36 -2.24
C PHE A 17 -8.57 -1.15 -1.40
N ILE A 18 -9.77 -1.18 -0.80
CA ILE A 18 -10.18 -0.18 0.20
C ILE A 18 -9.29 -0.27 1.44
N GLU A 19 -9.06 -1.47 1.98
CA GLU A 19 -8.14 -1.67 3.12
C GLU A 19 -6.72 -1.17 2.79
N LEU A 20 -6.25 -1.39 1.56
CA LEU A 20 -4.98 -0.90 1.05
C LEU A 20 -4.93 0.63 1.01
N ARG A 21 -5.93 1.27 0.38
CA ARG A 21 -6.06 2.73 0.30
C ARG A 21 -5.96 3.36 1.70
N ASP A 22 -6.79 2.89 2.62
CA ASP A 22 -6.87 3.44 3.98
C ASP A 22 -5.53 3.28 4.73
N SER A 23 -4.82 2.18 4.49
CA SER A 23 -3.50 1.95 5.10
C SER A 23 -2.39 2.82 4.52
N VAL A 24 -2.46 3.14 3.22
CA VAL A 24 -1.52 4.06 2.57
C VAL A 24 -1.76 5.50 3.07
N GLU A 25 -3.02 5.90 3.24
CA GLU A 25 -3.38 7.18 3.86
C GLU A 25 -2.85 7.29 5.31
N GLU A 26 -3.01 6.23 6.12
CA GLU A 26 -2.45 6.16 7.48
C GLU A 26 -0.92 6.34 7.45
N LEU A 27 -0.23 5.64 6.54
CA LEU A 27 1.23 5.74 6.41
C LEU A 27 1.68 7.15 6.02
N ILE A 28 1.02 7.78 5.05
CA ILE A 28 1.29 9.17 4.64
C ILE A 28 1.12 10.10 5.85
N SER A 29 0.02 9.96 6.59
CA SER A 29 -0.25 10.80 7.76
C SER A 29 0.82 10.65 8.85
N VAL A 30 1.27 9.43 9.13
CA VAL A 30 2.32 9.17 10.14
C VAL A 30 3.67 9.72 9.67
N ILE A 31 4.00 9.57 8.39
CA ILE A 31 5.23 10.13 7.82
C ILE A 31 5.19 11.66 7.84
N GLU A 32 4.08 12.29 7.46
CA GLU A 32 3.91 13.75 7.49
C GLU A 32 4.08 14.31 8.90
N LYS A 33 3.58 13.62 9.92
CA LYS A 33 3.73 13.99 11.34
C LYS A 33 5.20 14.07 11.80
N TYR A 34 6.07 13.25 11.22
CA TYR A 34 7.49 13.15 11.61
C TYR A 34 8.46 13.57 10.50
N LYS A 35 7.98 14.23 9.44
CA LYS A 35 8.79 14.48 8.24
C LYS A 35 10.04 15.30 8.50
N ASP A 36 10.03 16.22 9.46
CA ASP A 36 11.18 17.08 9.76
C ASP A 36 12.34 16.30 10.41
N MET A 37 12.10 15.07 10.85
CA MET A 37 13.10 14.16 11.42
C MET A 37 13.84 13.33 10.35
N ARG A 38 13.52 13.49 9.06
CA ARG A 38 14.26 12.90 7.94
C ARG A 38 14.22 13.83 6.71
N LYS A 39 15.39 14.12 6.13
CA LYS A 39 15.51 15.06 4.99
C LYS A 39 14.70 14.66 3.75
N ASP A 40 14.55 13.36 3.50
CA ASP A 40 13.96 12.85 2.26
C ASP A 40 12.48 12.45 2.41
N SER A 41 11.83 12.82 3.51
CA SER A 41 10.42 12.47 3.77
C SER A 41 9.48 12.97 2.69
N ASP A 42 9.71 14.16 2.13
CA ASP A 42 8.87 14.70 1.05
C ASP A 42 8.92 13.84 -0.22
N GLY A 43 10.08 13.24 -0.51
CA GLY A 43 10.23 12.29 -1.62
C GLY A 43 9.37 11.05 -1.39
N TYR A 44 9.43 10.48 -0.19
CA TYR A 44 8.62 9.34 0.21
C TYR A 44 7.11 9.62 0.18
N ILE A 45 6.69 10.76 0.73
CA ILE A 45 5.27 11.18 0.72
C ILE A 45 4.77 11.32 -0.71
N ARG A 46 5.56 11.89 -1.61
CA ARG A 46 5.19 12.04 -3.03
C ARG A 46 4.98 10.69 -3.71
N GLU A 47 5.88 9.73 -3.51
CA GLU A 47 5.73 8.40 -4.11
C GLU A 47 4.53 7.64 -3.51
N LEU A 48 4.28 7.77 -2.20
CA LEU A 48 3.08 7.20 -1.58
C LEU A 48 1.78 7.84 -2.09
N LYS A 49 1.76 9.14 -2.39
CA LYS A 49 0.60 9.83 -2.96
C LYS A 49 0.31 9.38 -4.39
N LYS A 50 1.34 9.18 -5.23
CA LYS A 50 1.15 8.58 -6.57
C LYS A 50 0.57 7.18 -6.48
N PHE A 51 1.13 6.37 -5.58
CA PHE A 51 0.62 5.03 -5.34
C PHE A 51 -0.85 5.03 -4.88
N LEU A 52 -1.22 5.95 -3.98
CA LEU A 52 -2.59 6.13 -3.53
C LEU A 52 -3.54 6.53 -4.69
N GLU A 53 -3.08 7.39 -5.59
CA GLU A 53 -3.83 7.78 -6.80
C GLU A 53 -4.11 6.57 -7.70
N GLU A 54 -3.12 5.71 -7.93
CA GLU A 54 -3.29 4.47 -8.70
C GLU A 54 -4.26 3.47 -8.04
N VAL A 55 -4.20 3.33 -6.71
CA VAL A 55 -5.16 2.51 -5.95
C VAL A 55 -6.57 3.08 -6.10
N ASN A 56 -6.73 4.40 -6.03
CA ASN A 56 -8.02 5.06 -6.20
C ASN A 56 -8.57 4.91 -7.63
N LEU A 57 -7.75 5.06 -8.66
CA LEU A 57 -8.16 4.80 -10.05
C LEU A 57 -8.67 3.36 -10.22
N THR A 58 -7.95 2.39 -9.64
CA THR A 58 -8.35 0.97 -9.67
C THR A 58 -9.73 0.76 -8.99
N LEU A 59 -10.02 1.49 -7.92
CA LEU A 59 -11.32 1.46 -7.24
C LEU A 59 -12.43 2.18 -8.03
N GLU A 60 -12.12 3.31 -8.67
CA GLU A 60 -13.09 4.16 -9.40
C GLU A 60 -13.59 3.54 -10.70
N GLU A 61 -12.71 2.92 -11.48
CA GLU A 61 -13.10 2.25 -12.73
C GLU A 61 -14.09 1.11 -12.47
N LYS A 62 -14.14 0.63 -11.22
CA LYS A 62 -15.02 -0.43 -10.70
C LYS A 62 -15.02 -1.67 -11.59
N LYS A 63 -14.14 -1.84 -12.57
CA LYS A 63 -14.17 -2.94 -13.53
C LYS A 63 -12.74 -3.36 -13.75
N ILE A 64 -12.24 -4.23 -12.89
CA ILE A 64 -11.00 -4.93 -13.17
C ILE A 64 -11.37 -6.04 -14.16
N THR A 65 -11.08 -5.81 -15.43
CA THR A 65 -11.13 -6.83 -16.49
C THR A 65 -10.10 -7.92 -16.23
N ASP A 66 -10.26 -9.11 -16.82
CA ASP A 66 -9.30 -10.20 -16.65
C ASP A 66 -7.87 -9.81 -17.14
N SER A 67 -7.74 -8.86 -18.08
CA SER A 67 -6.43 -8.30 -18.48
C SER A 67 -5.89 -7.31 -17.45
N GLU A 68 -6.72 -6.49 -16.83
CA GLU A 68 -6.32 -5.62 -15.73
C GLU A 68 -5.97 -6.41 -14.46
N LEU A 69 -6.60 -7.57 -14.24
CA LEU A 69 -6.24 -8.53 -13.19
C LEU A 69 -4.86 -9.16 -13.42
N LYS A 70 -4.56 -9.55 -14.66
CA LYS A 70 -3.20 -10.00 -15.04
C LYS A 70 -2.17 -8.88 -14.93
N ASN A 71 -2.52 -7.66 -15.33
CA ASN A 71 -1.67 -6.49 -15.12
C ASN A 71 -1.51 -6.18 -13.63
N LEU A 72 -2.55 -6.38 -12.81
CA LEU A 72 -2.51 -6.26 -11.36
C LEU A 72 -1.61 -7.31 -10.71
N ASN A 73 -1.43 -8.50 -11.32
CA ASN A 73 -0.43 -9.46 -10.84
C ASN A 73 0.99 -9.02 -11.17
N SER A 74 1.18 -8.49 -12.38
CA SER A 74 2.46 -7.90 -12.79
C SER A 74 2.81 -6.66 -11.94
N LEU A 75 1.80 -5.86 -11.57
CA LEU A 75 1.89 -4.79 -10.55
C LEU A 75 2.13 -5.40 -9.16
N GLY A 76 1.42 -6.48 -8.81
CA GLY A 76 1.61 -7.36 -7.65
C GLY A 76 3.08 -7.62 -7.34
N GLU A 77 3.74 -8.32 -8.26
CA GLU A 77 5.10 -8.82 -8.11
C GLU A 77 6.18 -7.76 -8.26
N SER A 78 5.99 -6.77 -9.14
CA SER A 78 7.03 -5.78 -9.45
C SER A 78 6.81 -4.47 -8.69
N TYR A 79 5.58 -3.94 -8.76
CA TYR A 79 5.23 -2.62 -8.25
C TYR A 79 5.14 -2.65 -6.72
N PHE A 80 4.32 -3.52 -6.13
CA PHE A 80 4.19 -3.55 -4.67
C PHE A 80 5.45 -4.07 -3.99
N ASN A 81 6.18 -5.04 -4.54
CA ASN A 81 7.46 -5.45 -3.94
C ASN A 81 8.52 -4.33 -3.98
N SER A 82 8.57 -3.54 -5.06
CA SER A 82 9.46 -2.38 -5.14
C SER A 82 9.10 -1.32 -4.10
N HIS A 83 7.80 -1.01 -3.95
CA HIS A 83 7.32 -0.06 -2.95
C HIS A 83 7.45 -0.60 -1.51
N ILE A 84 7.23 -1.89 -1.26
CA ILE A 84 7.45 -2.55 0.04
C ILE A 84 8.90 -2.42 0.46
N ASN A 85 9.85 -2.69 -0.45
CA ASN A 85 11.27 -2.57 -0.15
C ASN A 85 11.62 -1.12 0.20
N SER A 86 11.16 -0.15 -0.61
CA SER A 86 11.38 1.26 -0.34
C SER A 86 10.81 1.71 1.01
N ILE A 87 9.56 1.31 1.32
CA ILE A 87 8.84 1.68 2.54
C ILE A 87 9.45 1.01 3.77
N SER A 88 9.90 -0.25 3.67
CA SER A 88 10.48 -1.01 4.79
C SER A 88 11.74 -0.35 5.38
N GLU A 89 12.42 0.47 4.60
CA GLU A 89 13.62 1.21 5.01
C GLU A 89 13.29 2.60 5.59
N TYR A 90 12.01 2.99 5.66
CA TYR A 90 11.63 4.29 6.20
C TYR A 90 11.78 4.32 7.73
N GLY A 91 12.74 5.10 8.20
CA GLY A 91 12.91 5.47 9.61
C GLY A 91 13.26 6.94 9.75
N VAL A 92 13.02 7.49 10.93
CA VAL A 92 13.30 8.89 11.27
C VAL A 92 14.28 8.99 12.43
N TYR A 93 14.99 10.12 12.53
CA TYR A 93 15.97 10.33 13.58
C TYR A 93 16.04 11.80 14.03
N ASP A 94 15.78 12.04 15.31
CA ASP A 94 15.99 13.33 15.96
C ASP A 94 17.22 13.23 16.88
N LYS A 95 18.30 13.90 16.49
CA LYS A 95 19.59 13.88 17.20
C LYS A 95 19.50 14.41 18.65
N ASN A 96 18.47 15.19 18.96
CA ASN A 96 18.32 15.83 20.26
C ASN A 96 17.32 15.07 21.16
N ASP A 97 16.53 14.14 20.60
CA ASP A 97 15.44 13.47 21.30
C ASP A 97 15.29 12.00 20.85
N LEU A 98 15.98 11.12 21.58
CA LEU A 98 15.97 9.68 21.30
C LEU A 98 14.63 9.02 21.66
N GLU A 99 13.92 9.55 22.67
CA GLU A 99 12.61 9.01 23.06
C GLU A 99 11.57 9.28 21.96
N LYS A 100 11.54 10.50 21.44
CA LYS A 100 10.73 10.88 20.28
C LYS A 100 11.08 10.06 19.05
N THR A 101 12.37 9.84 18.80
CA THR A 101 12.86 8.97 17.71
C THR A 101 12.29 7.55 17.82
N ASN A 102 12.43 6.94 19.00
CA ASN A 102 11.94 5.57 19.23
C ASN A 102 10.42 5.48 19.11
N LYS A 103 9.69 6.48 19.62
CA LYS A 103 8.23 6.55 19.50
C LYS A 103 7.79 6.67 18.04
N ALA A 104 8.40 7.58 17.28
CA ALA A 104 8.09 7.79 15.88
C ALA A 104 8.34 6.53 15.05
N ASN A 105 9.52 5.91 15.21
CA ASN A 105 9.85 4.68 14.49
C ASN A 105 8.92 3.52 14.88
N ARG A 106 8.50 3.42 16.15
CA ARG A 106 7.51 2.41 16.56
C ARG A 106 6.15 2.61 15.89
N GLU A 107 5.66 3.85 15.82
CA GLU A 107 4.40 4.18 15.11
C GLU A 107 4.51 3.83 13.61
N ILE A 108 5.60 4.25 12.96
CA ILE A 108 5.89 3.95 11.56
C ILE A 108 5.94 2.44 11.30
N THR A 109 6.71 1.69 12.08
CA THR A 109 6.85 0.23 11.91
C THR A 109 5.51 -0.48 12.02
N VAL A 110 4.65 -0.08 12.96
CA VAL A 110 3.32 -0.71 13.11
C VAL A 110 2.48 -0.52 11.85
N VAL A 111 2.47 0.67 11.25
CA VAL A 111 1.70 0.95 10.03
C VAL A 111 2.29 0.23 8.82
N ILE A 112 3.62 0.21 8.68
CA ILE A 112 4.30 -0.53 7.61
C ILE A 112 3.96 -2.03 7.67
N GLU A 113 4.01 -2.63 8.85
CA GLU A 113 3.70 -4.05 9.02
C GLU A 113 2.24 -4.39 8.70
N ARG A 114 1.30 -3.46 8.94
CA ARG A 114 -0.10 -3.62 8.50
C ARG A 114 -0.22 -3.54 6.99
N LEU A 115 0.40 -2.54 6.36
CA LEU A 115 0.40 -2.36 4.92
C LEU A 115 0.97 -3.60 4.21
N LYS A 116 2.11 -4.14 4.68
CA LYS A 116 2.70 -5.37 4.14
C LYS A 116 1.74 -6.55 4.16
N LYS A 117 1.00 -6.75 5.24
CA LYS A 117 0.03 -7.85 5.35
C LYS A 117 -1.11 -7.72 4.35
N ILE A 118 -1.58 -6.50 4.11
CA ILE A 118 -2.64 -6.22 3.13
C ILE A 118 -2.12 -6.46 1.72
N LEU A 119 -0.92 -5.99 1.41
CA LEU A 119 -0.27 -6.23 0.13
C LEU A 119 -0.08 -7.72 -0.14
N TYR A 120 0.45 -8.46 0.83
CA TYR A 120 0.59 -9.91 0.72
C TYR A 120 -0.74 -10.62 0.47
N LYS A 121 -1.78 -10.25 1.24
CA LYS A 121 -3.15 -10.77 1.07
C LYS A 121 -3.69 -10.50 -0.33
N ILE A 122 -3.45 -9.33 -0.91
CA ILE A 122 -3.87 -8.99 -2.28
C ILE A 122 -3.09 -9.82 -3.29
N THR A 123 -1.78 -9.92 -3.16
CA THR A 123 -0.92 -10.69 -4.08
C THR A 123 -1.29 -12.18 -4.10
N GLU A 124 -1.39 -12.83 -2.93
CA GLU A 124 -1.80 -14.26 -2.84
C GLU A 124 -3.15 -14.53 -3.50
N LYS A 125 -4.08 -13.58 -3.32
CA LYS A 125 -5.41 -13.66 -3.92
C LYS A 125 -5.36 -13.49 -5.43
N ILE A 126 -4.52 -12.62 -5.96
CA ILE A 126 -4.38 -12.46 -7.42
C ILE A 126 -3.76 -13.74 -8.02
N ASP A 127 -2.70 -14.28 -7.41
CA ASP A 127 -2.03 -15.51 -7.87
C ASP A 127 -2.97 -16.72 -7.92
N TYR A 128 -3.77 -16.92 -6.88
CA TYR A 128 -4.78 -17.99 -6.84
C TYR A 128 -5.81 -17.87 -7.97
N TYR A 129 -6.14 -16.65 -8.41
CA TYR A 129 -7.14 -16.43 -9.45
C TYR A 129 -6.59 -16.55 -10.87
N ILE A 130 -5.28 -16.39 -11.06
CA ILE A 130 -4.61 -16.48 -12.36
C ILE A 130 -4.14 -17.91 -12.65
N SER A 131 -3.91 -18.71 -11.61
CA SER A 131 -3.57 -20.15 -11.67
C SER A 131 -4.76 -21.00 -12.11
#